data_AF-A0A962QRR9-F1
#
_entry.id   AF-A0A962QRR9-F1
#
_cell.length_a   1.000
_cell.length_b   1.000
_cell.length_c   1.000
_cell.angle_alpha   90.00
_cell.angle_beta   90.00
_cell.angle_gamma   90.00
#
_symmetry.space_group_name_H-M   'P 1'
#
loop_
_entity.id
_entity.type
_entity.pdbx_description
1 polymer ?
#
loop_
_entity_poly.entity_id
_entity_poly.type
_entity_poly.pdbx_seq_one_letter_code
_entity_poly.pdbx_strand_id
1 'polypeptide(L)'
;MNRKERGYLQRIAELEASLAQAQQLADQAQQSVEEKDHYLSQCLATQEHAHHGHTEVHLGQADALASIRDKKAMLATKLQGDSETLTESAQLFQRSGVMLAHIAEGSAKLNGITQHSENQIDQLDSAIREIGKFTSLIASVSEQTNLLALNAAIEAARAGEHGRGFAVVADEVRNLAGRTAEATKEISDLVSKINNFSRAAQQSFSGLSEVAAGIDESVSSVRSVIDEVNGLSDSMVNVIS
;
A
#
# COMPACT_ATOMS: atom_id res chain seq x y z
N MET A 1 -33.04 -51.54 119.58
CA MET A 1 -32.07 -51.44 118.48
C MET A 1 -30.66 -51.61 119.03
N ASN A 2 -29.94 -52.65 118.63
CA ASN A 2 -28.62 -53.04 119.14
C ASN A 2 -27.49 -52.26 118.42
N ARG A 3 -26.29 -52.10 119.02
CA ARG A 3 -25.19 -51.25 118.47
C ARG A 3 -24.74 -51.69 117.06
N LYS A 4 -24.85 -52.98 116.75
CA LYS A 4 -24.61 -53.55 115.41
C LYS A 4 -25.69 -53.15 114.38
N GLU A 5 -26.96 -53.07 114.77
CA GLU A 5 -28.06 -52.64 113.88
C GLU A 5 -27.90 -51.18 113.44
N ARG A 6 -27.44 -50.28 114.33
CA ARG A 6 -27.10 -48.89 113.94
C ARG A 6 -25.95 -48.83 112.92
N GLY A 7 -24.93 -49.66 113.08
CA GLY A 7 -23.81 -49.72 112.12
C GLY A 7 -24.22 -50.24 110.75
N TYR A 8 -25.12 -51.23 110.70
CA TYR A 8 -25.70 -51.70 109.43
C TYR A 8 -26.59 -50.65 108.77
N LEU A 9 -27.44 -49.95 109.53
CA LEU A 9 -28.29 -48.87 108.99
C LEU A 9 -27.47 -47.68 108.46
N GLN A 10 -26.41 -47.29 109.16
CA GLN A 10 -25.50 -46.23 108.70
C GLN A 10 -24.76 -46.64 107.42
N ARG A 11 -24.31 -47.90 107.32
CA ARG A 11 -23.66 -48.42 106.11
C ARG A 11 -24.62 -48.53 104.92
N ILE A 12 -25.88 -48.87 105.16
CA ILE A 12 -26.93 -48.87 104.13
C ILE A 12 -27.17 -47.44 103.61
N ALA A 13 -27.31 -46.45 104.50
CA ALA A 13 -27.48 -45.05 104.09
C ALA A 13 -26.27 -44.50 103.31
N GLU A 14 -25.03 -44.87 103.70
CA GLU A 14 -23.81 -44.54 102.94
C GLU A 14 -23.79 -45.19 101.54
N LEU A 15 -24.21 -46.46 101.44
CA LEU A 15 -24.31 -47.17 100.17
C LEU A 15 -25.42 -46.62 99.28
N GLU A 16 -26.56 -46.23 99.85
CA GLU A 16 -27.67 -45.58 99.14
C GLU A 16 -27.26 -44.20 98.61
N ALA A 17 -26.55 -43.39 99.41
CA ALA A 17 -26.00 -42.11 98.98
C ALA A 17 -24.94 -42.28 97.87
N SER A 18 -24.05 -43.27 98.02
CA SER A 18 -23.06 -43.60 97.00
C SER A 18 -23.70 -44.13 95.70
N LEU A 19 -24.79 -44.90 95.79
CA LEU A 19 -25.54 -45.39 94.64
C LEU A 19 -26.24 -44.25 93.91
N ALA A 20 -26.89 -43.34 94.65
CA ALA A 20 -27.52 -42.15 94.09
C ALA A 20 -26.49 -41.23 93.39
N GLN A 21 -25.32 -41.05 94.00
CA GLN A 21 -24.23 -40.29 93.40
C GLN A 21 -23.68 -40.97 92.13
N ALA A 22 -23.54 -42.29 92.13
CA ALA A 22 -23.12 -43.06 90.96
C ALA A 22 -24.17 -43.00 89.82
N GLN A 23 -25.46 -43.06 90.15
CA GLN A 23 -26.55 -42.88 89.18
C GLN A 23 -26.53 -41.48 88.57
N GLN A 24 -26.37 -40.43 89.38
CA GLN A 24 -26.26 -39.06 88.89
C GLN A 24 -25.05 -38.87 87.97
N LEU A 25 -23.89 -39.46 88.31
CA LEU A 25 -22.70 -39.42 87.46
C LEU A 25 -22.91 -40.21 86.15
N ALA A 26 -23.61 -41.34 86.19
CA ALA A 26 -23.96 -42.10 85.00
C ALA A 26 -24.89 -41.31 84.08
N ASP A 27 -25.91 -40.64 84.62
CA ASP A 27 -26.83 -39.79 83.87
C ASP A 27 -26.09 -38.59 83.23
N GLN A 28 -25.19 -37.95 83.98
CA GLN A 28 -24.34 -36.87 83.45
C GLN A 28 -23.39 -37.36 82.35
N ALA A 29 -22.80 -38.54 82.50
CA ALA A 29 -21.95 -39.13 81.48
C ALA A 29 -22.77 -39.48 80.22
N GLN A 30 -23.97 -40.02 80.38
CA GLN A 30 -24.90 -40.33 79.29
C GLN A 30 -25.26 -39.05 78.51
N GLN A 31 -25.67 -37.99 79.21
CA GLN A 31 -25.98 -36.70 78.60
C GLN A 31 -24.76 -36.10 77.86
N SER A 32 -23.57 -36.21 78.46
CA SER A 32 -22.33 -35.75 77.80
C SER A 32 -21.97 -36.55 76.55
N VAL A 33 -22.26 -37.86 76.53
CA VAL A 33 -22.09 -38.70 75.34
C VAL A 33 -23.06 -38.26 74.24
N GLU A 34 -24.34 -38.06 74.58
CA GLU A 34 -25.35 -37.59 73.62
C GLU A 34 -25.01 -36.20 73.04
N GLU A 35 -24.55 -35.27 73.86
CA GLU A 35 -24.08 -33.95 73.41
C GLU A 35 -22.87 -34.05 72.47
N LYS A 36 -21.91 -34.93 72.79
CA LYS A 36 -20.73 -35.17 71.94
C LYS A 36 -21.10 -35.86 70.63
N ASP A 37 -22.03 -36.81 70.65
CA ASP A 37 -22.52 -37.49 69.44
C ASP A 37 -23.26 -36.51 68.53
N HIS A 38 -24.03 -35.59 69.11
CA HIS A 38 -24.67 -34.51 68.36
C HIS A 38 -23.63 -33.56 67.74
N TYR A 39 -22.63 -33.14 68.52
CA TYR A 39 -21.55 -32.28 68.03
C TYR A 39 -20.74 -32.95 66.93
N LEU A 40 -20.40 -34.24 67.09
CA LEU A 40 -19.70 -35.03 66.09
C LEU A 40 -20.50 -35.14 64.80
N SER A 41 -21.81 -35.39 64.89
CA SER A 41 -22.70 -35.44 63.73
C SER A 41 -22.76 -34.10 62.98
N GLN A 42 -22.82 -32.97 63.69
CA GLN A 42 -22.75 -31.64 63.08
C GLN A 42 -21.39 -31.37 62.42
N CYS A 43 -20.30 -31.78 63.06
CA CYS A 43 -18.95 -31.61 62.53
C CYS A 43 -18.73 -32.44 61.25
N LEU A 44 -19.20 -33.69 61.23
CA LEU A 44 -19.17 -34.54 60.03
C LEU A 44 -20.00 -33.94 58.88
N ALA A 45 -21.22 -33.47 59.15
CA ALA A 45 -22.06 -32.84 58.13
C ALA A 45 -21.42 -31.58 57.54
N THR A 46 -20.85 -30.71 58.39
CA THR A 46 -20.16 -29.50 57.91
C THR A 46 -18.89 -29.82 57.12
N GLN A 47 -18.14 -30.85 57.51
CA GLN A 47 -16.98 -31.33 56.77
C GLN A 47 -17.37 -31.91 55.40
N GLU A 48 -18.44 -32.71 55.31
CA GLU A 48 -18.96 -33.23 54.05
C GLU A 48 -19.42 -32.09 53.12
N HIS A 49 -20.16 -31.12 53.63
CA HIS A 49 -20.55 -29.93 52.87
C HIS A 49 -19.34 -29.14 52.37
N ALA A 50 -18.32 -28.95 53.20
CA ALA A 50 -17.08 -28.27 52.82
C ALA A 50 -16.32 -29.05 51.73
N HIS A 51 -16.19 -30.37 51.86
CA HIS A 51 -15.58 -31.22 50.83
C HIS A 51 -16.34 -31.17 49.52
N HIS A 52 -17.67 -31.22 49.55
CA HIS A 52 -18.50 -31.11 48.35
C HIS A 52 -18.28 -29.77 47.65
N GLY A 53 -18.37 -28.65 48.39
CA GLY A 53 -18.13 -27.31 47.84
C GLY A 53 -16.70 -27.13 47.30
N HIS A 54 -15.69 -27.68 47.97
CA HIS A 54 -14.31 -27.71 47.46
C HIS A 54 -14.22 -28.47 46.13
N THR A 55 -14.87 -29.63 46.04
CA THR A 55 -14.83 -30.47 44.83
C THR A 55 -15.50 -29.75 43.65
N GLU A 56 -16.64 -29.09 43.87
CA GLU A 56 -17.32 -28.28 42.86
C GLU A 56 -16.45 -27.12 42.36
N VAL A 57 -15.81 -26.37 43.27
CA VAL A 57 -14.91 -25.27 42.91
C VAL A 57 -13.72 -25.78 42.10
N HIS A 58 -13.11 -26.90 42.50
CA HIS A 58 -11.99 -27.49 41.77
C HIS A 58 -12.37 -27.99 40.38
N LEU A 59 -13.57 -28.57 40.22
CA LEU A 59 -14.09 -28.94 38.90
C LEU A 59 -14.25 -27.70 38.00
N GLY A 60 -14.88 -26.64 38.51
CA GLY A 60 -15.06 -25.40 37.76
C GLY A 60 -13.74 -24.73 37.38
N GLN A 61 -12.72 -24.79 38.24
CA GLN A 61 -11.36 -24.35 37.93
C GLN A 61 -10.70 -25.20 36.84
N ALA A 62 -10.87 -26.52 36.88
CA ALA A 62 -10.34 -27.42 35.86
C ALA A 62 -10.95 -27.12 34.47
N ASP A 63 -12.25 -26.87 34.40
CA ASP A 63 -12.95 -26.49 33.17
C ASP A 63 -12.46 -25.13 32.63
N ALA A 64 -12.28 -24.15 33.51
CA ALA A 64 -11.73 -22.85 33.12
C ALA A 64 -10.30 -22.96 32.57
N LEU A 65 -9.44 -23.78 33.20
CA LEU A 65 -8.08 -24.05 32.74
C LEU A 65 -8.05 -24.80 31.41
N ALA A 66 -8.96 -25.76 31.20
CA ALA A 66 -9.13 -26.43 29.92
C ALA A 66 -9.50 -25.42 28.82
N SER A 67 -10.47 -24.54 29.08
CA SER A 67 -10.87 -23.49 28.14
C SER A 67 -9.72 -22.52 27.80
N ILE A 68 -8.92 -22.12 28.80
CA ILE A 68 -7.74 -21.27 28.57
C ILE A 68 -6.70 -21.99 27.70
N ARG A 69 -6.46 -23.29 27.95
CA ARG A 69 -5.51 -24.10 27.17
C ARG A 69 -5.95 -24.20 25.72
N ASP A 70 -7.23 -24.46 25.48
CA ASP A 70 -7.79 -24.56 24.12
C ASP A 70 -7.71 -23.22 23.38
N LYS A 71 -8.10 -22.12 24.04
CA LYS A 71 -7.97 -20.77 23.47
C LYS A 71 -6.51 -20.41 23.16
N LYS A 72 -5.57 -20.78 24.05
CA LYS A 72 -4.13 -20.56 23.82
C LYS A 72 -3.63 -21.36 22.62
N ALA A 73 -4.02 -22.63 22.49
CA ALA A 73 -3.66 -23.47 21.36
C ALA A 73 -4.21 -22.90 20.04
N MET A 74 -5.48 -22.48 20.03
CA MET A 74 -6.08 -21.82 18.87
C MET A 74 -5.35 -20.52 18.49
N LEU A 75 -4.98 -19.70 19.47
CA LEU A 75 -4.24 -18.47 19.24
C LEU A 75 -2.84 -18.75 18.66
N ALA A 76 -2.14 -19.76 19.17
CA ALA A 76 -0.82 -20.15 18.66
C ALA A 76 -0.91 -20.61 17.19
N THR A 77 -1.90 -21.45 16.85
CA THR A 77 -2.12 -21.87 15.46
C THR A 77 -2.47 -20.68 14.55
N LYS A 78 -3.28 -19.73 15.03
CA LYS A 78 -3.62 -18.53 14.27
C LYS A 78 -2.39 -17.66 14.02
N LEU A 79 -1.58 -17.40 15.04
CA LEU A 79 -0.34 -16.63 14.91
C LEU A 79 0.64 -17.28 13.95
N GLN A 80 0.76 -18.62 13.97
CA GLN A 80 1.59 -19.35 13.01
C GLN A 80 1.13 -19.14 11.57
N GLY A 81 -0.18 -19.24 11.31
CA GLY A 81 -0.74 -18.98 9.97
C GLY A 81 -0.58 -17.52 9.52
N ASP A 82 -0.74 -16.57 10.44
CA ASP A 82 -0.50 -15.15 10.17
C ASP A 82 0.99 -14.90 9.83
N SER A 83 1.93 -15.59 10.51
CA SER A 83 3.38 -15.54 10.23
C SER A 83 3.73 -16.00 8.81
N GLU A 84 3.13 -17.11 8.38
CA GLU A 84 3.36 -17.68 7.04
C GLU A 84 2.85 -16.69 5.98
N THR A 85 1.64 -16.16 6.18
CA THR A 85 1.04 -15.15 5.30
C THR A 85 1.88 -13.87 5.22
N LEU A 86 2.46 -13.42 6.34
CA LEU A 86 3.36 -12.27 6.37
C LEU A 86 4.68 -12.52 5.64
N THR A 87 5.23 -13.72 5.77
CA THR A 87 6.46 -14.10 5.06
C THR A 87 6.23 -14.10 3.55
N GLU A 88 5.11 -14.64 3.09
CA GLU A 88 4.70 -14.59 1.67
C GLU A 88 4.49 -13.14 1.21
N SER A 89 3.85 -12.31 2.03
CA SER A 89 3.62 -10.89 1.74
C SER A 89 4.95 -10.14 1.60
N ALA A 90 5.90 -10.36 2.51
CA ALA A 90 7.23 -9.74 2.45
C ALA A 90 7.98 -10.10 1.16
N GLN A 91 7.90 -11.36 0.72
CA GLN A 91 8.48 -11.78 -0.56
C GLN A 91 7.81 -11.08 -1.76
N LEU A 92 6.48 -10.92 -1.74
CA LEU A 92 5.75 -10.19 -2.78
C LEU A 92 6.15 -8.71 -2.82
N PHE A 93 6.32 -8.07 -1.67
CA PHE A 93 6.77 -6.67 -1.59
C PHE A 93 8.22 -6.51 -2.01
N GLN A 94 9.11 -7.45 -1.68
CA GLN A 94 10.48 -7.45 -2.18
C GLN A 94 10.52 -7.53 -3.71
N ARG A 95 9.71 -8.42 -4.31
CA ARG A 95 9.59 -8.53 -5.77
C ARG A 95 9.00 -7.25 -6.38
N SER A 96 8.04 -6.64 -5.70
CA SER A 96 7.46 -5.35 -6.09
C SER A 96 8.49 -4.24 -6.06
N GLY A 97 9.38 -4.22 -5.06
CA GLY A 97 10.49 -3.27 -4.95
C GLY A 97 11.46 -3.35 -6.13
N VAL A 98 11.82 -4.56 -6.56
CA VAL A 98 12.64 -4.78 -7.78
C VAL A 98 11.90 -4.27 -9.03
N MET A 99 10.61 -4.55 -9.15
CA MET A 99 9.81 -4.10 -10.30
C MET A 99 9.69 -2.57 -10.34
N LEU A 100 9.54 -1.91 -9.19
CA LEU A 100 9.55 -0.45 -9.09
C LEU A 100 10.89 0.16 -9.49
N ALA A 101 12.01 -0.48 -9.13
CA ALA A 101 13.33 -0.02 -9.57
C ALA A 101 13.45 -0.05 -11.10
N HIS A 102 12.93 -1.09 -11.75
CA HIS A 102 12.87 -1.16 -13.21
C HIS A 102 11.93 -0.11 -13.82
N ILE A 103 10.80 0.19 -13.18
CA ILE A 103 9.89 1.25 -13.63
C ILE A 103 10.58 2.62 -13.52
N ALA A 104 11.27 2.90 -12.42
CA ALA A 104 12.04 4.13 -12.24
C ALA A 104 13.14 4.29 -13.29
N GLU A 105 13.89 3.22 -13.57
CA GLU A 105 14.88 3.21 -14.64
C GLU A 105 14.25 3.47 -16.02
N GLY A 106 13.10 2.85 -16.28
CA GLY A 106 12.32 3.07 -17.50
C GLY A 106 11.84 4.52 -17.64
N SER A 107 11.35 5.12 -16.55
CA SER A 107 10.95 6.53 -16.47
C SER A 107 12.12 7.47 -16.77
N ALA A 108 13.26 7.24 -16.13
CA ALA A 108 14.48 8.03 -16.36
C ALA A 108 14.96 7.94 -17.82
N LYS A 109 14.94 6.73 -18.40
CA LYS A 109 15.28 6.52 -19.81
C LYS A 109 14.30 7.21 -20.75
N LEU A 110 13.00 7.15 -20.46
CA LEU A 110 11.96 7.83 -21.22
C LEU A 110 12.19 9.34 -21.20
N ASN A 111 12.48 9.92 -20.03
CA ASN A 111 12.77 11.34 -19.92
C ASN A 111 14.02 11.74 -20.73
N GLY A 112 15.08 10.92 -20.69
CA GLY A 112 16.27 11.12 -21.51
C GLY A 112 16.00 11.07 -23.03
N ILE A 113 15.13 10.15 -23.47
CA ILE A 113 14.70 10.06 -24.88
C ILE A 113 13.88 11.29 -25.26
N THR A 114 12.91 11.70 -24.43
CA THR A 114 12.09 12.89 -24.65
C THR A 114 12.96 14.14 -24.81
N GLN A 115 13.92 14.35 -23.90
CA GLN A 115 14.84 15.49 -23.97
C GLN A 115 15.70 15.47 -25.25
N HIS A 116 16.14 14.29 -25.68
CA HIS A 116 16.87 14.15 -26.93
C HIS A 116 16.00 14.50 -28.14
N SER A 117 14.75 14.04 -28.17
CA SER A 117 13.80 14.32 -29.25
C SER A 117 13.39 15.80 -29.30
N GLU A 118 13.24 16.47 -28.15
CA GLU A 118 13.04 17.92 -28.08
C GLU A 118 14.18 18.68 -28.76
N ASN A 119 15.43 18.34 -28.44
CA ASN A 119 16.60 18.96 -29.06
C ASN A 119 16.64 18.75 -30.59
N GLN A 120 16.24 17.57 -31.07
CA GLN A 120 16.15 17.29 -32.51
C GLN A 120 15.06 18.13 -33.19
N ILE A 121 13.92 18.33 -32.52
CA ILE A 121 12.85 19.19 -33.02
C ILE A 121 13.25 20.67 -33.03
N ASP A 122 14.02 21.13 -32.05
CA ASP A 122 14.55 22.50 -32.05
C ASP A 122 15.55 22.73 -33.21
N GLN A 123 16.40 21.74 -33.49
CA GLN A 123 17.27 21.76 -34.68
C GLN A 123 16.46 21.78 -35.97
N LEU A 124 15.37 21.01 -36.04
CA LEU A 124 14.45 21.01 -37.17
C LEU A 124 13.76 22.37 -37.34
N ASP A 125 13.29 23.02 -36.27
CA ASP A 125 12.69 24.37 -36.36
C ASP A 125 13.69 25.40 -36.89
N SER A 126 14.95 25.33 -36.46
CA SER A 126 16.03 26.18 -36.98
C SER A 126 16.25 25.96 -38.48
N ALA A 127 16.34 24.71 -38.93
CA ALA A 127 16.51 24.38 -40.35
C ALA A 127 15.32 24.85 -41.20
N ILE A 128 14.08 24.67 -40.70
CA ILE A 128 12.86 25.12 -41.36
C ILE A 128 12.85 26.65 -41.52
N ARG A 129 13.26 27.40 -40.49
CA ARG A 129 13.39 28.87 -40.57
C ARG A 129 14.41 29.30 -41.61
N GLU A 130 15.52 28.58 -41.72
CA GLU A 130 16.55 28.87 -42.71
C GLU A 130 16.05 28.60 -44.13
N ILE A 131 15.38 27.47 -44.35
CA ILE A 131 14.72 27.16 -45.63
C ILE A 131 13.70 28.26 -45.98
N GLY A 132 12.86 28.67 -45.02
CA GLY A 132 11.88 29.74 -45.24
C GLY A 132 12.50 31.07 -45.69
N LYS A 133 13.67 31.43 -45.16
CA LYS A 133 14.43 32.61 -45.63
C LYS A 133 14.89 32.46 -47.08
N PHE A 134 15.45 31.30 -47.44
CA PHE A 134 15.87 31.02 -48.81
C PHE A 134 14.70 30.99 -49.78
N THR A 135 13.58 30.37 -49.41
CA THR A 135 12.37 30.33 -50.24
C THR A 135 11.82 31.73 -50.49
N SER A 136 11.79 32.60 -49.46
CA SER A 136 11.38 33.99 -49.61
C SER A 136 12.33 34.79 -50.51
N LEU A 137 13.65 34.56 -50.39
CA LEU A 137 14.63 35.18 -51.28
C LEU A 137 14.44 34.75 -52.75
N ILE A 138 14.25 33.45 -53.01
CA ILE A 138 14.04 32.94 -54.37
C ILE A 138 12.73 33.50 -54.95
N ALA A 139 11.67 33.60 -54.14
CA ALA A 139 10.41 34.22 -54.57
C ALA A 139 10.62 35.69 -54.98
N SER A 140 11.39 36.45 -54.19
CA SER A 140 11.76 37.83 -54.51
C SER A 140 12.60 37.95 -55.78
N VAL A 141 13.60 37.08 -55.96
CA VAL A 141 14.42 37.05 -57.19
C VAL A 141 13.56 36.72 -58.40
N SER A 142 12.66 35.74 -58.28
CA SER A 142 11.74 35.37 -59.34
C SER A 142 10.81 36.52 -59.75
N GLU A 143 10.25 37.24 -58.78
CA GLU A 143 9.42 38.42 -59.02
C GLU A 143 10.21 39.53 -59.74
N GLN A 144 11.45 39.79 -59.32
CA GLN A 144 12.34 40.75 -60.00
C GLN A 144 12.69 40.30 -61.42
N THR A 145 13.00 39.02 -61.63
CA THR A 145 13.27 38.46 -62.97
C THR A 145 12.04 38.58 -63.86
N ASN A 146 10.85 38.32 -63.33
CA ASN A 146 9.58 38.49 -64.05
C ASN A 146 9.36 39.94 -64.49
N LEU A 147 9.64 40.91 -63.62
CA LEU A 147 9.56 42.34 -63.94
C LEU A 147 10.61 42.77 -64.98
N LEU A 148 11.84 42.28 -64.87
CA LEU A 148 12.89 42.53 -65.85
C LEU A 148 12.54 41.96 -67.23
N ALA A 149 11.99 40.74 -67.27
CA ALA A 149 11.54 40.10 -68.50
C ALA A 149 10.37 40.86 -69.14
N LEU A 150 9.43 41.36 -68.33
CA LEU A 150 8.34 42.21 -68.81
C LEU A 150 8.88 43.51 -69.46
N ASN A 151 9.83 44.19 -68.82
CA ASN A 151 10.45 45.39 -69.38
C ASN A 151 11.19 45.10 -70.69
N ALA A 152 11.89 43.96 -70.77
CA ALA A 152 12.56 43.52 -71.99
C ALA A 152 11.56 43.21 -73.13
N ALA A 153 10.43 42.58 -72.82
CA ALA A 153 9.37 42.30 -73.80
C ALA A 153 8.75 43.61 -74.35
N ILE A 154 8.54 44.61 -73.49
CA ILE A 154 8.05 45.94 -73.90
C ILE A 154 9.05 46.62 -74.85
N GLU A 155 10.34 46.61 -74.52
CA GLU A 155 11.36 47.26 -75.35
C GLU A 155 11.59 46.50 -76.67
N ALA A 156 11.49 45.17 -76.66
CA ALA A 156 11.51 44.35 -77.87
C ALA A 156 10.34 44.66 -78.80
N ALA A 157 9.12 44.84 -78.26
CA ALA A 157 7.97 45.27 -79.05
C ALA A 157 8.17 46.68 -79.65
N ARG A 158 8.83 47.58 -78.90
CA ARG A 158 9.15 48.94 -79.35
C ARG A 158 10.16 48.97 -80.50
N ALA A 159 11.09 48.02 -80.54
CA ALA A 159 12.07 47.87 -81.63
C ALA A 159 11.49 47.27 -82.93
N GLY A 160 10.21 46.87 -82.94
CA GLY A 160 9.52 46.34 -84.13
C GLY A 160 10.16 45.05 -84.65
N GLU A 161 10.40 44.96 -85.97
CA GLU A 161 10.97 43.76 -86.62
C GLU A 161 12.37 43.41 -86.09
N HIS A 162 13.16 44.39 -85.65
CA HIS A 162 14.49 44.15 -85.10
C HIS A 162 14.47 43.53 -83.68
N GLY A 163 13.35 43.67 -82.95
CA GLY A 163 13.19 43.15 -81.59
C GLY A 163 12.58 41.75 -81.51
N ARG A 164 12.17 41.15 -82.64
CA ARG A 164 11.42 39.88 -82.66
C ARG A 164 12.11 38.72 -81.92
N GLY A 165 13.43 38.57 -82.09
CA GLY A 165 14.19 37.54 -81.38
C GLY A 165 14.30 37.79 -79.88
N PHE A 166 14.43 39.05 -79.47
CA PHE A 166 14.46 39.45 -78.05
C PHE A 166 13.10 39.28 -77.38
N ALA A 167 11.99 39.50 -78.09
CA ALA A 167 10.65 39.29 -77.56
C ALA A 167 10.42 37.81 -77.16
N VAL A 168 10.86 36.87 -78.02
CA VAL A 168 10.76 35.43 -77.71
C VAL A 168 11.57 35.05 -76.48
N VAL A 169 12.78 35.57 -76.33
CA VAL A 169 13.62 35.32 -75.15
C VAL A 169 12.99 35.93 -73.90
N ALA A 170 12.46 37.14 -73.98
CA ALA A 170 11.82 37.81 -72.85
C ALA A 170 10.58 37.04 -72.35
N ASP A 171 9.74 36.52 -73.26
CA ASP A 171 8.59 35.70 -72.90
C ASP A 171 9.00 34.37 -72.24
N GLU A 172 10.06 33.72 -72.72
CA GLU A 172 10.58 32.49 -72.12
C GLU A 172 11.13 32.73 -70.71
N VAL A 173 11.89 33.82 -70.50
CA VAL A 173 12.38 34.21 -69.16
C VAL A 173 11.20 34.53 -68.23
N ARG A 174 10.16 35.19 -68.73
CA ARG A 174 8.95 35.50 -67.96
C ARG A 174 8.22 34.24 -67.53
N ASN A 175 8.08 33.26 -68.43
CA ASN A 175 7.50 31.96 -68.12
C ASN A 175 8.33 31.22 -67.06
N LEU A 176 9.65 31.20 -67.22
CA LEU A 176 10.56 30.55 -66.27
C LEU A 176 10.48 31.18 -64.87
N ALA A 177 10.39 32.51 -64.79
CA ALA A 177 10.14 33.23 -63.54
C ALA A 177 8.77 32.86 -62.94
N GLY A 178 7.70 32.84 -63.73
CA GLY A 178 6.37 32.39 -63.27
C GLY A 178 6.40 30.99 -62.64
N ARG A 179 7.01 30.02 -63.34
CA ARG A 179 7.17 28.65 -62.83
C ARG A 179 8.04 28.58 -61.56
N THR A 180 9.07 29.42 -61.48
CA THR A 180 9.93 29.51 -60.28
C THR A 180 9.14 30.04 -59.09
N ALA A 181 8.29 31.06 -59.30
CA ALA A 181 7.43 31.61 -58.24
C ALA A 181 6.42 30.58 -57.73
N GLU A 182 5.79 29.82 -58.64
CA GLU A 182 4.86 28.74 -58.28
C GLU A 182 5.56 27.65 -57.45
N ALA A 183 6.74 27.19 -57.87
CA ALA A 183 7.54 26.22 -57.11
C ALA A 183 7.92 26.75 -55.71
N THR A 184 8.32 28.02 -55.58
CA THR A 184 8.62 28.61 -54.27
C THR A 184 7.40 28.69 -53.35
N LYS A 185 6.21 28.87 -53.91
CA LYS A 185 4.96 28.86 -53.15
C LYS A 185 4.67 27.47 -52.60
N GLU A 186 4.80 26.42 -53.43
CA GLU A 186 4.64 25.04 -52.99
C GLU A 186 5.63 24.65 -51.87
N ILE A 187 6.89 25.10 -51.99
CA ILE A 187 7.90 24.91 -50.94
C ILE A 187 7.49 25.63 -49.64
N SER A 188 6.97 26.85 -49.74
CA SER A 188 6.51 27.62 -48.57
C SER A 188 5.35 26.94 -47.85
N ASP A 189 4.42 26.34 -48.61
CA ASP A 189 3.30 25.56 -48.06
C ASP A 189 3.81 24.29 -47.35
N LEU A 190 4.79 23.60 -47.92
CA LEU A 190 5.45 22.45 -47.29
C LEU A 190 6.16 22.84 -45.99
N VAL A 191 6.96 23.91 -46.02
CA VAL A 191 7.63 24.48 -44.85
C VAL A 191 6.64 24.78 -43.72
N SER A 192 5.49 25.37 -44.05
CA SER A 192 4.43 25.67 -43.08
C SER A 192 3.82 24.41 -42.47
N LYS A 193 3.59 23.36 -43.28
CA LYS A 193 3.11 22.07 -42.79
C LYS A 193 4.10 21.41 -41.83
N ILE A 194 5.40 21.41 -42.17
CA ILE A 194 6.44 20.83 -41.30
C ILE A 194 6.55 21.61 -39.99
N ASN A 195 6.45 22.95 -40.02
CA ASN A 195 6.44 23.76 -38.79
C ASN A 195 5.27 23.38 -37.86
N ASN A 196 4.08 23.16 -38.42
CA ASN A 196 2.92 22.70 -37.63
C ASN A 196 3.16 21.32 -37.00
N PHE A 197 3.76 20.37 -37.73
CA PHE A 197 4.12 19.06 -37.18
C PHE A 197 5.18 19.17 -36.07
N SER A 198 6.17 20.05 -36.25
CA SER A 198 7.20 20.33 -35.24
C SER A 198 6.58 20.83 -33.93
N ARG A 199 5.66 21.81 -34.00
CA ARG A 199 4.95 22.32 -32.82
C ARG A 199 4.08 21.26 -32.12
N ALA A 200 3.39 20.42 -32.89
CA ALA A 200 2.59 19.33 -32.33
C ALA A 200 3.47 18.28 -31.62
N ALA A 201 4.67 18.02 -32.16
CA ALA A 201 5.65 17.16 -31.50
C ALA A 201 6.13 17.77 -30.17
N GLN A 202 6.46 19.06 -30.13
CA GLN A 202 6.84 19.76 -28.88
C GLN A 202 5.76 19.66 -27.80
N GLN A 203 4.49 19.88 -28.15
CA GLN A 203 3.38 19.71 -27.21
C GLN A 203 3.27 18.27 -26.69
N SER A 204 3.51 17.28 -27.56
CA SER A 204 3.49 15.88 -27.16
C SER A 204 4.61 15.56 -26.17
N PHE A 205 5.81 16.10 -26.37
CA PHE A 205 6.94 15.90 -25.45
C PHE A 205 6.70 16.49 -24.07
N SER A 206 6.08 17.67 -23.99
CA SER A 206 5.63 18.24 -22.71
C SER A 206 4.70 17.29 -21.95
N GLY A 207 3.76 16.65 -22.66
CA GLY A 207 2.87 15.65 -22.05
C GLY A 207 3.60 14.38 -21.60
N LEU A 208 4.59 13.92 -22.38
CA LEU A 208 5.45 12.79 -21.95
C LEU A 208 6.26 13.12 -20.69
N SER A 209 6.76 14.35 -20.57
CA SER A 209 7.50 14.80 -19.38
C SER A 209 6.61 14.79 -18.13
N GLU A 210 5.35 15.26 -18.25
CA GLU A 210 4.36 15.21 -17.17
C GLU A 210 4.04 13.76 -16.75
N VAL A 211 3.85 12.86 -17.71
CA VAL A 211 3.62 11.43 -17.44
C VAL A 211 4.83 10.81 -16.72
N ALA A 212 6.06 11.13 -17.14
CA ALA A 212 7.27 10.64 -16.47
C ALA A 212 7.33 11.11 -15.01
N ALA A 213 7.02 12.38 -14.75
CA ALA A 213 6.97 12.91 -13.39
C ALA A 213 5.90 12.21 -12.52
N GLY A 214 4.72 11.92 -13.08
CA GLY A 214 3.67 11.16 -12.39
C GLY A 214 4.04 9.70 -12.10
N ILE A 215 4.84 9.07 -12.97
CA ILE A 215 5.42 7.75 -12.72
C ILE A 215 6.39 7.81 -11.54
N ASP A 216 7.28 8.80 -11.50
CA ASP A 216 8.27 8.94 -10.43
C ASP A 216 7.60 9.18 -9.06
N GLU A 217 6.54 9.99 -9.01
CA GLU A 217 5.74 10.20 -7.80
C GLU A 217 5.05 8.90 -7.35
N SER A 218 4.45 8.17 -8.29
CA SER A 218 3.81 6.88 -8.02
C SER A 218 4.81 5.86 -7.48
N VAL A 219 6.01 5.78 -8.07
CA VAL A 219 7.09 4.91 -7.59
C VAL A 219 7.50 5.27 -6.16
N SER A 220 7.65 6.56 -5.86
CA SER A 220 7.98 7.02 -4.51
C SER A 220 6.91 6.64 -3.48
N SER A 221 5.63 6.81 -3.85
CA SER A 221 4.50 6.45 -2.98
C SER A 221 4.46 4.94 -2.68
N VAL A 222 4.57 4.10 -3.72
CA VAL A 222 4.56 2.64 -3.52
C VAL A 222 5.79 2.17 -2.74
N ARG A 223 6.95 2.82 -2.93
CA ARG A 223 8.15 2.51 -2.14
C ARG A 223 7.96 2.77 -0.65
N SER A 224 7.30 3.87 -0.28
CA SER A 224 6.94 4.15 1.11
C SER A 224 6.05 3.07 1.71
N VAL A 225 5.08 2.56 0.95
CA VAL A 225 4.19 1.46 1.40
C VAL A 225 4.97 0.16 1.60
N ILE A 226 5.93 -0.15 0.71
CA ILE A 226 6.81 -1.32 0.86
C ILE A 226 7.61 -1.23 2.16
N ASP A 227 8.19 -0.06 2.45
CA ASP A 227 9.01 0.14 3.65
C ASP A 227 8.16 -0.01 4.93
N GLU A 228 6.92 0.49 4.93
CA GLU A 228 5.97 0.34 6.04
C GLU A 228 5.60 -1.13 6.28
N VAL A 229 5.30 -1.88 5.21
CA VAL A 229 4.94 -3.30 5.33
C VAL A 229 6.14 -4.15 5.79
N ASN A 230 7.35 -3.86 5.30
CA ASN A 230 8.54 -4.55 5.76
C ASN A 230 8.76 -4.34 7.27
N GLY A 231 8.60 -3.11 7.77
CA GLY A 231 8.70 -2.83 9.20
C GLY A 231 7.63 -3.54 10.05
N LEU A 232 6.40 -3.65 9.53
CA LEU A 232 5.34 -4.42 10.19
C LEU A 232 5.65 -5.91 10.23
N SER A 233 6.19 -6.46 9.13
CA SER A 233 6.56 -7.87 9.03
C SER A 233 7.66 -8.24 10.03
N ASP A 234 8.71 -7.42 10.12
CA ASP A 234 9.80 -7.60 11.11
C ASP A 234 9.28 -7.56 12.55
N SER A 235 8.33 -6.66 12.84
CA SER A 235 7.72 -6.55 14.16
C SER A 235 6.93 -7.81 14.54
N MET A 236 6.21 -8.40 13.58
CA MET A 236 5.41 -9.61 13.81
C MET A 236 6.28 -10.85 14.01
N VAL A 237 7.36 -11.00 13.24
CA VAL A 237 8.33 -12.09 13.45
C VAL A 237 8.87 -12.06 14.88
N ASN A 238 9.17 -10.88 15.41
CA ASN A 238 9.64 -10.72 16.80
C ASN A 238 8.59 -11.06 17.87
N VAL A 239 7.29 -10.93 17.57
CA VAL A 239 6.21 -11.30 18.52
C VAL A 239 6.00 -12.82 18.57
N ILE A 240 6.32 -13.51 17.48
CA ILE A 240 6.09 -14.94 17.32
C ILE A 240 7.30 -15.77 17.79
N SER A 241 8.51 -15.17 17.74
CA SER A 241 9.79 -15.74 18.20
C SER A 241 9.91 -15.75 19.72
#